data_AF-A0A0Q7KJ69-F1
#
_entry.id   AF-A0A0Q7KJ69-F1
#
_cell.length_a   1.000
_cell.length_b   1.000
_cell.length_c   1.000
_cell.angle_alpha   90.00
_cell.angle_beta   90.00
_cell.angle_gamma   90.00
#
_symmetry.space_group_name_H-M   'P 1'
#
loop_
_entity.id
_entity.type
_entity.pdbx_description
1 polymer ?
#
loop_
_entity_poly.entity_id
_entity_poly.type
_entity_poly.pdbx_seq_one_letter_code
_entity_poly.pdbx_strand_id
1 'polypeptide(L)'
;MPPQASEDSPEGAAAFVKHYVDVFNYAAATGDVDELSRLSSPDCEGCQKYASKFRAIYSGGDRIAEKLWTLSDSDLLISRHMRVTAVINVNKGHGQTQPYKFNFDLPNEAPFVVEQLTLEETS
;
A
#
# COMPACT_ATOMS: atom_id res chain seq x y z
N MET A 1 6.20 12.72 2.45
CA MET A 1 7.17 11.74 1.91
C MET A 1 8.46 11.76 2.71
N PRO A 2 8.99 10.60 3.10
CA PRO A 2 10.35 10.47 3.65
C PRO A 2 11.43 10.92 2.64
N PRO A 3 12.58 11.47 3.09
CA PRO A 3 13.66 11.89 2.20
C PRO A 3 14.14 10.78 1.25
N GLN A 4 14.32 9.57 1.78
CA GLN A 4 14.78 8.40 1.03
C GLN A 4 13.75 7.93 0.00
N ALA A 5 12.46 8.12 0.28
CA ALA A 5 11.39 7.80 -0.68
C ALA A 5 11.35 8.75 -1.89
N SER A 6 12.24 9.74 -1.93
CA SER A 6 12.41 10.68 -3.05
C SER A 6 13.67 10.39 -3.87
N GLU A 7 14.45 9.37 -3.47
CA GLU A 7 15.63 8.94 -4.20
C GLU A 7 15.24 8.06 -5.39
N ASP A 8 15.83 8.34 -6.55
CA ASP A 8 15.67 7.53 -7.74
C ASP A 8 16.55 6.26 -7.64
N SER A 9 16.14 5.37 -6.74
CA SER A 9 16.87 4.15 -6.41
C SER A 9 15.90 3.01 -6.03
N PRO A 10 16.34 1.74 -6.19
CA PRO A 10 15.60 0.58 -5.68
C PRO A 10 15.25 0.72 -4.19
N GLU A 11 16.19 1.22 -3.40
CA GLU A 11 16.03 1.45 -1.96
C GLU A 11 15.00 2.56 -1.70
N GLY A 12 14.98 3.61 -2.53
CA GLY A 12 13.99 4.68 -2.47
C GLY A 12 12.57 4.19 -2.76
N ALA A 13 12.42 3.31 -3.75
CA ALA A 13 11.14 2.65 -4.04
C ALA A 13 10.67 1.73 -2.89
N ALA A 14 11.57 0.97 -2.28
CA ALA A 14 11.22 0.18 -1.10
C ALA A 14 10.81 1.07 0.08
N ALA A 15 11.52 2.18 0.32
CA ALA A 15 11.15 3.16 1.34
C ALA A 15 9.79 3.80 1.05
N PHE A 16 9.50 4.09 -0.23
CA PHE A 16 8.20 4.59 -0.67
C PHE A 16 7.08 3.59 -0.39
N VAL A 17 7.24 2.30 -0.73
CA VAL A 17 6.21 1.27 -0.47
C VAL A 17 5.94 1.11 1.01
N LYS A 18 6.97 1.15 1.87
CA LYS A 18 6.77 1.14 3.33
C LYS A 18 5.90 2.31 3.78
N HIS A 19 6.23 3.53 3.33
CA HIS A 19 5.45 4.71 3.63
C HIS A 19 4.01 4.61 3.10
N TYR A 20 3.83 4.09 1.89
CA TYR A 20 2.51 3.87 1.31
C TYR A 20 1.67 2.90 2.17
N VAL A 21 2.25 1.82 2.69
CA VAL A 21 1.56 0.88 3.60
C VAL A 21 1.18 1.55 4.93
N ASP A 22 1.99 2.47 5.45
CA ASP A 22 1.62 3.24 6.64
C ASP A 22 0.46 4.19 6.36
N VAL A 23 0.48 4.90 5.22
CA VAL A 23 -0.63 5.76 4.77
C VAL A 23 -1.91 4.93 4.53
N PHE A 24 -1.78 3.74 3.95
CA PHE A 24 -2.89 2.82 3.77
C PHE A 24 -3.55 2.44 5.10
N ASN A 25 -2.74 2.08 6.10
CA ASN A 25 -3.25 1.76 7.43
C ASN A 25 -3.88 2.97 8.13
N TYR A 26 -3.30 4.16 7.96
CA TYR A 26 -3.90 5.40 8.46
C TYR A 26 -5.28 5.65 7.84
N ALA A 27 -5.38 5.53 6.51
CA ALA A 27 -6.63 5.68 5.79
C ALA A 27 -7.66 4.64 6.21
N ALA A 28 -7.24 3.40 6.42
CA ALA A 28 -8.09 2.35 6.95
C ALA A 28 -8.62 2.68 8.35
N ALA A 29 -7.77 3.20 9.24
CA ALA A 29 -8.09 3.47 10.64
C ALA A 29 -8.87 4.78 10.87
N THR A 30 -8.88 5.70 9.91
CA THR A 30 -9.49 7.02 10.07
C THR A 30 -10.58 7.32 9.04
N GLY A 31 -10.60 6.62 7.91
CA GLY A 31 -11.42 6.96 6.75
C GLY A 31 -10.88 8.14 5.93
N ASP A 32 -9.78 8.79 6.35
CA ASP A 32 -9.12 9.84 5.60
C ASP A 32 -8.22 9.23 4.51
N VAL A 33 -8.68 9.35 3.26
CA VAL A 33 -8.04 8.72 2.09
C VAL A 33 -7.31 9.72 1.22
N ASP A 34 -7.16 10.97 1.64
CA ASP A 34 -6.64 12.03 0.78
C ASP A 34 -5.17 11.79 0.43
N GLU A 35 -4.35 11.47 1.44
CA GLU A 35 -2.94 11.15 1.22
C GLU A 35 -2.76 9.83 0.46
N LEU A 36 -3.61 8.82 0.73
CA LEU A 36 -3.60 7.56 -0.02
C LEU A 36 -3.89 7.80 -1.50
N SER A 37 -4.87 8.67 -1.80
CA SER A 37 -5.23 9.06 -3.15
C SER A 37 -4.13 9.87 -3.83
N ARG A 38 -3.45 10.76 -3.09
CA ARG A 38 -2.31 11.55 -3.61
C ARG A 38 -1.11 10.68 -3.99
N LEU A 39 -0.87 9.60 -3.26
CA LEU A 39 0.23 8.65 -3.53
C LEU A 39 -0.14 7.56 -4.55
N SER A 40 -1.35 7.62 -5.11
CA SER A 40 -1.86 6.65 -6.07
C SER A 40 -2.12 7.33 -7.41
N SER A 41 -1.79 6.65 -8.50
CA SER A 41 -2.26 7.09 -9.81
C SER A 41 -3.80 7.10 -9.85
N PRO A 42 -4.43 8.07 -10.53
CA PRO A 42 -5.87 8.05 -10.79
C PRO A 42 -6.32 6.74 -11.46
N ASP A 43 -5.45 6.13 -12.26
CA ASP A 43 -5.71 4.88 -12.99
C ASP A 43 -5.35 3.61 -12.19
N CYS A 44 -4.86 3.75 -10.95
CA CYS A 44 -4.60 2.60 -10.08
C CYS A 44 -5.91 2.03 -9.53
N GLU A 45 -6.54 1.10 -10.26
CA GLU A 45 -7.82 0.52 -9.84
C GLU A 45 -7.79 -0.10 -8.43
N GLY A 46 -6.71 -0.81 -8.09
CA GLY A 46 -6.53 -1.41 -6.77
C GLY A 46 -6.52 -0.36 -5.67
N CYS A 47 -5.79 0.74 -5.88
CA CYS A 47 -5.71 1.85 -4.95
C CYS A 47 -7.08 2.53 -4.76
N GLN A 48 -7.77 2.84 -5.87
CA GLN A 48 -9.07 3.50 -5.83
C GLN A 48 -10.16 2.63 -5.18
N LYS A 49 -10.10 1.31 -5.37
CA LYS A 49 -11.00 0.35 -4.69
C LYS A 49 -10.82 0.40 -3.17
N TYR A 50 -9.59 0.42 -2.67
CA TYR A 50 -9.34 0.51 -1.23
C TYR A 50 -9.75 1.87 -0.65
N ALA A 51 -9.38 2.98 -1.30
CA ALA A 51 -9.79 4.31 -0.86
C ALA A 51 -11.32 4.44 -0.78
N SER A 52 -12.03 4.00 -1.81
CA SER A 52 -13.50 4.00 -1.83
C SER A 52 -14.08 3.12 -0.71
N LYS A 53 -13.48 1.96 -0.45
CA LYS A 53 -13.90 1.06 0.62
C LYS A 53 -13.74 1.69 2.01
N PHE A 54 -12.61 2.32 2.29
CA PHE A 54 -12.38 2.97 3.60
C PHE A 54 -13.34 4.13 3.81
N ARG A 55 -13.55 4.97 2.79
CA ARG A 55 -14.54 6.05 2.85
C ARG A 55 -15.94 5.52 3.14
N ALA A 56 -16.34 4.43 2.49
CA ALA A 56 -17.66 3.82 2.67
C ALA A 56 -17.86 3.26 4.09
N ILE A 57 -16.88 2.56 4.64
CA ILE A 57 -16.91 2.02 6.02
C ILE A 57 -17.17 3.15 7.02
N TYR A 58 -16.41 4.25 6.93
CA TYR A 58 -16.53 5.37 7.87
C TYR A 58 -17.80 6.18 7.65
N SER A 59 -18.25 6.33 6.40
CA SER A 59 -19.55 6.96 6.10
C SER A 59 -20.73 6.15 6.65
N GLY A 60 -20.58 4.83 6.76
CA GLY A 60 -21.56 3.94 7.40
C GLY A 60 -21.52 3.94 8.93
N GLY A 61 -20.53 4.60 9.55
CA GLY A 61 -20.35 4.66 11.01
C GLY A 61 -19.50 3.53 11.60
N ASP A 62 -19.05 2.58 10.77
CA ASP A 62 -18.16 1.50 11.17
C ASP A 62 -16.72 2.00 11.37
N ARG A 63 -15.90 1.21 12.06
CA ARG A 63 -14.51 1.53 12.37
C ARG A 63 -13.59 0.34 12.22
N ILE A 64 -12.37 0.62 11.79
CA ILE A 64 -11.28 -0.36 11.76
C ILE A 64 -10.30 0.05 12.86
N ALA A 65 -10.36 -0.63 14.00
CA ALA A 65 -9.52 -0.31 15.15
C ALA A 65 -8.12 -0.92 15.06
N GLU A 66 -7.94 -1.95 14.24
CA GLU A 66 -6.70 -2.72 14.15
C GLU A 66 -5.90 -2.38 12.89
N LYS A 67 -4.57 -2.53 12.97
CA LYS A 67 -3.68 -2.40 11.81
C LYS A 67 -4.04 -3.49 10.80
N LEU A 68 -4.46 -3.09 9.60
CA LEU A 68 -4.88 -4.04 8.56
C LEU A 68 -3.70 -4.72 7.90
N TRP A 69 -2.68 -3.96 7.53
CA TRP A 69 -1.55 -4.44 6.73
C TRP A 69 -0.28 -4.34 7.56
N THR A 70 0.39 -5.48 7.78
CA THR A 70 1.71 -5.52 8.39
C THR A 70 2.73 -5.95 7.34
N LEU A 71 3.76 -5.12 7.17
CA LEU A 71 4.85 -5.32 6.23
C LEU A 71 6.17 -5.34 7.00
N SER A 72 7.05 -6.30 6.72
CA SER A 72 8.41 -6.35 7.24
C SER A 72 9.42 -6.06 6.14
N ASP A 73 10.62 -5.59 6.52
CA ASP A 73 11.68 -5.26 5.56
C ASP A 73 12.17 -6.47 4.75
N SER A 74 12.20 -7.66 5.37
CA SER A 74 12.53 -8.93 4.72
C SER A 74 11.49 -9.39 3.69
N ASP A 75 10.30 -8.78 3.69
CA ASP A 75 9.17 -9.16 2.86
C ASP A 75 9.11 -8.37 1.54
N LEU A 76 10.12 -7.53 1.28
CA LEU A 76 10.22 -6.69 0.09
C LEU A 76 11.22 -7.28 -0.91
N LEU A 77 10.75 -7.46 -2.14
CA LEU A 77 11.55 -7.86 -3.29
C LEU A 77 11.41 -6.80 -4.37
N ILE A 78 12.51 -6.14 -4.70
CA ILE A 78 12.53 -5.15 -5.79
C ILE A 78 12.91 -5.90 -7.07
N SER A 79 12.00 -5.86 -8.05
CA SER A 79 12.19 -6.46 -9.36
C SER A 79 12.74 -5.45 -10.36
N ARG A 80 13.14 -5.93 -11.55
CA ARG A 80 13.49 -5.04 -12.67
C ARG A 80 12.25 -4.23 -13.09
N HIS A 81 12.44 -2.96 -13.45
CA HIS A 81 11.39 -1.98 -13.81
C HIS A 81 10.59 -1.41 -12.62
N MET A 82 11.23 -1.17 -11.48
CA MET A 82 10.62 -0.48 -10.33
C MET A 82 9.33 -1.11 -9.77
N ARG A 83 9.09 -2.39 -10.06
CA ARG A 83 8.09 -3.21 -9.38
C ARG A 83 8.62 -3.64 -8.02
N VAL A 84 7.88 -3.32 -6.97
CA VAL A 84 8.14 -3.80 -5.61
C VAL A 84 7.10 -4.84 -5.25
N THR A 85 7.56 -6.06 -5.01
CA THR A 85 6.72 -7.15 -4.51
C THR A 85 6.85 -7.20 -3.00
N ALA A 86 5.72 -7.10 -2.29
CA ALA A 86 5.66 -7.09 -0.84
C ALA A 86 4.80 -8.25 -0.32
N VAL A 87 5.31 -9.05 0.62
CA VAL A 87 4.47 -9.97 1.39
C VAL A 87 3.84 -9.20 2.55
N ILE A 88 2.54 -8.99 2.48
CA ILE A 88 1.77 -8.24 3.47
C ILE A 88 0.92 -9.21 4.27
N ASN A 89 1.12 -9.21 5.58
CA ASN A 89 0.24 -9.92 6.50
C ASN A 89 -1.02 -9.10 6.72
N VAL A 90 -2.12 -9.56 6.14
CA VAL A 90 -3.43 -8.89 6.22
C VAL A 90 -4.19 -9.43 7.43
N ASN A 91 -4.55 -8.55 8.35
CA ASN A 91 -5.39 -8.85 9.49
C ASN A 91 -6.83 -9.12 9.03
N LYS A 92 -7.37 -10.28 9.41
CA LYS A 92 -8.74 -10.74 9.09
C LYS A 92 -9.71 -10.55 10.27
N GLY A 93 -9.26 -9.95 11.36
CA GLY A 93 -9.94 -9.91 12.65
C GLY A 93 -9.73 -11.19 13.45
N HIS A 94 -10.22 -11.21 14.69
CA HIS A 94 -10.15 -12.37 15.59
C HIS A 94 -8.73 -12.89 15.83
N GLY A 95 -7.71 -12.01 15.75
CA GLY A 95 -6.31 -12.39 15.90
C GLY A 95 -5.74 -13.20 14.73
N GLN A 96 -6.46 -13.30 13.61
CA GLN A 96 -5.99 -14.01 12.42
C GLN A 96 -5.31 -13.05 11.46
N THR A 97 -4.12 -13.44 10.98
CA THR A 97 -3.44 -12.76 9.89
C THR A 97 -3.20 -13.75 8.76
N GLN A 98 -3.27 -13.28 7.53
CA GLN A 98 -3.02 -14.07 6.34
C GLN A 98 -2.03 -13.34 5.44
N PRO A 99 -0.90 -13.97 5.07
CA PRO A 99 0.05 -13.37 4.14
C PRO A 99 -0.53 -13.35 2.74
N TYR A 100 -0.41 -12.21 2.09
CA TYR A 100 -0.68 -12.02 0.66
C TYR A 100 0.50 -11.34 0.02
N LYS A 101 0.79 -11.71 -1.22
CA LYS A 101 1.83 -11.05 -1.98
C LYS A 101 1.20 -9.98 -2.87
N PHE A 102 1.62 -8.74 -2.68
CA PHE A 102 1.16 -7.60 -3.47
C PHE A 102 2.28 -7.09 -4.35
N ASN A 103 1.95 -6.71 -5.58
CA ASN A 103 2.84 -6.03 -6.49
C ASN A 103 2.46 -4.55 -6.54
N PHE A 104 3.43 -3.71 -6.24
CA PHE A 104 3.38 -2.25 -6.38
C PHE A 104 4.19 -1.88 -7.62
N ASP A 105 3.50 -1.49 -8.68
CA ASP A 105 4.15 -0.92 -9.86
C ASP A 105 4.33 0.58 -9.64
N LEU A 106 5.58 1.03 -9.75
CA LEU A 106 5.99 2.42 -9.56
C LEU A 106 6.60 2.95 -10.86
N PRO A 107 6.58 4.28 -11.09
CA PRO A 107 7.31 4.87 -12.20
C PRO A 107 8.81 4.58 -12.05
N ASN A 108 9.54 4.66 -13.18
CA ASN A 108 10.98 4.39 -13.20
C ASN A 108 11.81 5.44 -12.43
N GLU A 109 11.25 6.62 -12.20
CA GLU A 109 11.92 7.75 -11.58
C GLU A 109 11.03 8.37 -10.49
N ALA A 110 11.65 8.98 -9.48
CA ALA A 110 10.95 9.75 -8.46
C ALA A 110 10.40 11.09 -9.03
N PRO A 111 9.31 11.66 -8.48
CA PRO A 111 8.56 11.21 -7.30
C PRO A 111 7.70 9.97 -7.58
N PHE A 112 7.80 8.97 -6.71
CA PHE A 112 7.02 7.75 -6.85
C PHE A 112 5.54 7.98 -6.55
N VAL A 113 4.71 7.29 -7.33
CA VAL A 113 3.28 7.06 -7.09
C VAL A 113 3.02 5.59 -7.37
N VAL A 114 2.01 5.00 -6.72
CA VAL A 114 1.58 3.64 -7.06
C VAL A 114 0.76 3.71 -8.34
N GLU A 115 1.34 3.23 -9.44
CA GLU A 115 0.67 3.17 -10.74
C GLU A 115 -0.34 2.02 -10.76
N GLN A 116 0.06 0.86 -10.24
CA GLN A 116 -0.81 -0.30 -10.09
C GLN A 116 -0.54 -1.01 -8.77
N LEU A 117 -1.63 -1.50 -8.16
CA LEU A 117 -1.60 -2.32 -6.95
C LEU A 117 -2.35 -3.61 -7.24
N THR A 118 -1.63 -4.71 -7.36
CA THR A 118 -2.20 -6.02 -7.72
C THR A 118 -1.84 -7.07 -6.69
N LEU A 119 -2.73 -8.06 -6.54
CA LEU A 119 -2.47 -9.25 -5.72
C LEU A 119 -1.85 -10.31 -6.63
N GLU A 120 -0.69 -10.84 -6.27
CA GLU A 120 -0.11 -11.98 -6.98
C GLU A 120 -0.87 -13.24 -6.57
N GLU A 121 -1.66 -13.79 -7.50
CA GLU A 121 -2.31 -15.09 -7.28
C GLU A 121 -1.22 -16.16 -7.19
N THR A 122 -1.10 -16.80 -6.02
CA THR A 122 -0.29 -18.01 -5.88
C THR A 122 -0.97 -19.12 -6.68
N SER A 123 -0.46 -19.39 -7.88
CA SER A 123 -0.85 -20.53 -8.71
C SER A 123 -0.44 -21.86 -8.07
#